data_AF-A0A7W6BGZ4-F1
#
_entry.id   AF-A0A7W6BGZ4-F1
#
_cell.length_a   1.000
_cell.length_b   1.000
_cell.length_c   1.000
_cell.angle_alpha   90.00
_cell.angle_beta   90.00
_cell.angle_gamma   90.00
#
_symmetry.space_group_name_H-M   'P 1'
#
loop_
_entity.id
_entity.type
_entity.pdbx_description
1 polymer ?
#
loop_
_entity_poly.entity_id
_entity_poly.type
_entity_poly.pdbx_seq_one_letter_code
_entity_poly.pdbx_strand_id
1 'polypeptide(L)' 'MDFNHYYARHQMALMLAATAATSGERAIHVASATGYAEKIRGERGRRSTGGPGLLRTEPFSC' A
#
# COMPACT_ATOMS: atom_id res chain seq x y z
N MET A 1 -11.85 4.46 0.05
CA MET A 1 -11.27 3.12 -0.14
C MET A 1 -10.18 2.92 0.89
N ASP A 2 -10.19 1.78 1.56
CA ASP A 2 -9.33 1.45 2.68
C ASP A 2 -8.02 0.73 2.25
N PHE A 3 -7.07 0.63 3.18
CA PHE A 3 -5.75 0.02 2.93
C PHE A 3 -5.85 -1.42 2.40
N ASN A 4 -6.81 -2.20 2.89
CA ASN A 4 -6.98 -3.60 2.49
C ASN A 4 -7.42 -3.70 1.02
N HIS A 5 -8.26 -2.78 0.57
CA HIS A 5 -8.68 -2.69 -0.83
C HIS A 5 -7.49 -2.51 -1.78
N TYR A 6 -6.57 -1.57 -1.47
CA TYR A 6 -5.40 -1.36 -2.31
C TYR A 6 -4.46 -2.56 -2.32
N TYR A 7 -4.34 -3.27 -1.20
CA TYR A 7 -3.52 -4.47 -1.11
C TYR A 7 -4.07 -5.61 -1.98
N ALA A 8 -5.38 -5.88 -1.90
CA ALA A 8 -6.04 -6.88 -2.73
C ALA A 8 -5.91 -6.56 -4.23
N ARG A 9 -6.10 -5.29 -4.61
CA ARG A 9 -5.94 -4.83 -6.00
C ARG A 9 -4.50 -4.93 -6.48
N HIS A 10 -3.52 -4.63 -5.64
CA HIS A 10 -2.11 -4.79 -5.95
C HIS A 10 -1.75 -6.25 -6.23
N GLN A 11 -2.17 -7.18 -5.36
CA GLN A 11 -1.95 -8.62 -5.55
C GLN A 11 -2.62 -9.14 -6.83
N MET A 12 -3.86 -8.72 -7.10
CA MET A 12 -4.56 -9.09 -8.32
C MET A 12 -3.84 -8.58 -9.57
N ALA A 13 -3.35 -7.34 -9.56
CA ALA A 13 -2.60 -6.77 -10.69
C ALA A 13 -1.27 -7.52 -10.93
N LEU A 14 -0.57 -7.94 -9.88
CA LEU A 14 0.63 -8.77 -10.00
C LEU A 14 0.31 -10.16 -10.58
N MET A 15 -0.77 -10.78 -10.13
CA MET A 15 -1.23 -12.07 -10.66
C MET A 15 -1.53 -11.96 -12.16
N LEU A 16 -2.30 -10.94 -12.56
CA LEU A 16 -2.62 -10.70 -13.97
C LEU A 16 -1.37 -10.41 -14.82
N ALA A 17 -0.39 -9.69 -14.27
CA ALA A 17 0.89 -9.47 -14.95
C ALA A 17 1.68 -10.78 -15.14
N ALA A 18 1.61 -11.70 -14.18
CA ALA A 18 2.27 -13.00 -14.25
C ALA A 18 1.59 -13.96 -15.23
N THR A 19 0.25 -13.87 -15.38
CA THR A 19 -0.54 -14.71 -16.28
C THR A 19 -0.81 -14.06 -17.65
N ALA A 20 -0.30 -12.86 -17.90
CA ALA A 20 -0.51 -12.14 -19.15
C ALA A 20 0.06 -12.91 -20.34
N ALA A 21 -0.72 -13.01 -21.43
CA ALA A 21 -0.31 -13.73 -22.63
C ALA A 21 0.70 -12.93 -23.46
N THR A 22 0.67 -11.60 -23.34
CA THR A 22 1.52 -10.69 -24.11
C THR A 22 2.35 -9.76 -23.24
N SER A 23 3.46 -9.29 -23.79
CA SER A 23 4.31 -8.27 -23.14
C SER A 23 3.57 -6.95 -22.92
N GLY A 24 2.64 -6.59 -23.82
CA GLY A 24 1.80 -5.39 -23.69
C GLY A 24 0.84 -5.46 -22.51
N GLU A 25 0.08 -6.55 -22.40
CA GLU A 25 -0.82 -6.78 -21.26
C GLU A 25 -0.06 -6.85 -19.93
N ARG A 26 1.09 -7.53 -19.92
CA ARG A 26 1.97 -7.56 -18.75
C ARG A 26 2.38 -6.15 -18.33
N ALA A 27 2.79 -5.29 -19.27
CA ALA A 27 3.19 -3.91 -18.96
C ALA A 27 2.03 -3.10 -18.34
N ILE A 28 0.80 -3.26 -18.86
CA ILE A 28 -0.39 -2.59 -18.32
C ILE A 28 -0.68 -3.02 -16.88
N HIS A 29 -0.61 -4.33 -16.61
CA HIS A 29 -0.85 -4.88 -15.28
C HIS A 29 0.26 -4.51 -14.29
N VAL A 30 1.52 -4.48 -14.72
CA VAL A 30 2.65 -3.98 -13.91
C VAL A 30 2.46 -2.49 -13.56
N ALA A 31 2.10 -1.65 -14.53
CA ALA A 31 1.82 -0.24 -14.28
C ALA A 31 0.69 -0.06 -13.25
N SER A 32 -0.36 -0.88 -13.36
CA SER A 32 -1.47 -0.91 -12.39
C SER A 32 -1.00 -1.32 -10.99
N ALA A 33 -0.17 -2.37 -10.89
CA ALA A 33 0.40 -2.82 -9.62
C ALA A 33 1.25 -1.71 -8.97
N THR A 34 2.07 -1.00 -9.74
CA THR A 34 2.89 0.12 -9.26
C THR A 34 2.02 1.25 -8.70
N GLY A 35 0.94 1.63 -9.40
CA GLY A 35 0.02 2.66 -8.90
C GLY A 35 -0.66 2.28 -7.58
N TYR A 36 -0.99 1.00 -7.37
CA TYR A 36 -1.51 0.54 -6.07
C TYR A 36 -0.43 0.53 -4.98
N ALA A 37 0.83 0.18 -5.31
CA ALA A 37 1.94 0.23 -4.37
C ALA A 37 2.20 1.65 -3.86
N GLU A 38 2.08 2.66 -4.73
CA GLU A 38 2.15 4.07 -4.34
C GLU A 38 1.05 4.48 -3.37
N LYS A 39 -0.20 4.07 -3.62
CA LYS A 39 -1.33 4.33 -2.71
C LYS A 39 -1.11 3.66 -1.35
N ILE A 40 -0.61 2.43 -1.33
CA ILE A 40 -0.23 1.71 -0.10
C ILE A 40 0.85 2.47 0.67
N ARG A 41 1.88 2.98 -0.01
CA ARG A 41 2.94 3.81 0.63
C ARG A 41 2.39 5.10 1.19
N GLY A 42 1.56 5.82 0.44
CA GLY A 42 0.91 7.05 0.89
C GLY A 42 0.03 6.84 2.11
N GLU A 43 -0.75 5.75 2.13
CA GLU A 43 -1.63 5.43 3.25
C GLU A 43 -0.85 4.97 4.49
N ARG A 44 0.25 4.23 4.32
CA ARG A 44 1.20 3.96 5.42
C ARG A 44 1.76 5.26 5.98
N GLY A 45 2.20 6.18 5.12
CA GLY A 45 2.70 7.50 5.52
C GLY A 45 1.66 8.28 6.33
N ARG A 46 0.39 8.30 5.89
CA ARG A 46 -0.73 8.94 6.62
C ARG A 46 -0.97 8.30 7.99
N ARG A 47 -0.97 6.98 8.08
CA ARG A 47 -1.10 6.28 9.37
C ARG A 47 0.05 6.57 10.32
N SER A 48 1.27 6.72 9.79
CA SER A 48 2.45 7.07 10.59
C SER A 48 2.48 8.54 11.03
N THR A 49 1.81 9.45 10.32
CA THR A 49 1.75 10.90 10.66
C THR A 49 0.48 11.30 11.41
N GLY A 50 -0.53 10.43 11.47
CA GLY A 50 -1.84 10.73 12.05
C GLY A 50 -2.27 9.85 13.22
N GLY A 51 -1.33 9.38 14.05
CA GLY A 51 -1.66 8.78 15.35
C GLY A 51 -1.86 9.88 16.40
N PRO A 52 -3.09 10.12 16.91
CA PRO A 52 -3.27 10.96 18.08
C PRO A 52 -3.01 10.10 19.34
N GLY A 53 -1.98 10.47 20.11
CA GLY A 53 -1.83 10.05 21.50
C GLY A 53 -0.73 9.02 21.79
N LEU A 54 0.36 9.52 22.38
CA LEU A 54 1.21 8.94 23.44
C LEU A 54 2.68 9.41 23.33
N LEU A 55 2.88 10.73 23.24
CA LEU A 55 4.15 11.37 23.62
C LEU A 55 3.92 12.25 24.85
N ARG A 56 3.16 11.74 25.83
CA ARG A 56 3.25 12.24 27.21
C ARG A 56 4.07 11.21 27.97
N THR A 57 5.38 11.39 27.88
CA THR A 57 6.35 10.82 28.82
C THR A 57 5.99 11.35 30.21
N GLU A 58 5.12 10.65 30.93
CA GLU A 58 5.08 10.80 32.38
C GLU A 58 6.42 10.22 32.89
N PRO A 59 7.27 11.00 33.57
CA PRO A 59 8.48 10.45 34.15
C PRO A 59 8.05 9.46 35.24
N PHE A 60 8.41 8.20 35.07
CA PHE A 60 8.41 7.24 36.17
C PHE A 60 9.35 7.78 37.24
N SER A 61 8.80 8.28 38.34
CA SER A 61 9.55 8.50 39.58
C SER A 61 9.60 7.16 40.33
N CYS A 62 10.82 6.70 40.62
CA CYS A 62 11.13 5.64 41.58
C CYS A 62 10.64 5.99 42.99
#